data_AF-A0A6B3D1D6-F1
#
_entry.id   AF-A0A6B3D1D6-F1
#
_cell.length_a   1.000
_cell.length_b   1.000
_cell.length_c   1.000
_cell.angle_alpha   90.00
_cell.angle_beta   90.00
_cell.angle_gamma   90.00
#
_symmetry.space_group_name_H-M   'P 1'
#
loop_
_entity.id
_entity.type
_entity.pdbx_description
1 polymer ?
#
loop_
_entity_poly.entity_id
_entity_poly.type
_entity_poly.pdbx_seq_one_letter_code
_entity_poly.pdbx_strand_id
1 'polypeptide(L)'
;RRRFVEYARGGRVDGVLLMSVHAKDRLPDMLAEAGLPTVMLGRRSGEESVTYVDADNTGGARGAVRYLLDAGRSTIGAVTGPLDMYVAQCRLRGYREALESAGAAAGASLVVEASDFTEVSGH
;
A
#
# COMPACT_ATOMS: atom_id res chain seq x y z
N ARG A 1 1.70 -21.12 2.60
CA ARG A 1 1.63 -20.44 3.92
C ARG A 1 2.05 -21.37 5.07
N ARG A 2 1.27 -22.39 5.44
CA ARG A 2 1.59 -23.31 6.57
C ARG A 2 2.98 -23.98 6.46
N ARG A 3 3.31 -24.52 5.28
CA ARG A 3 4.62 -25.11 4.97
C ARG A 3 5.80 -24.13 5.07
N PHE A 4 5.58 -22.84 4.78
CA PHE A 4 6.63 -21.81 4.93
C PHE A 4 6.87 -21.49 6.41
N VAL A 5 5.80 -21.39 7.20
CA VAL A 5 5.90 -21.18 8.65
C VAL A 5 6.59 -22.37 9.32
N GLU A 6 6.27 -23.61 8.92
CA GLU A 6 6.97 -24.80 9.41
C GLU A 6 8.45 -24.84 8.98
N TYR A 7 8.75 -24.46 7.74
CA TYR A 7 10.13 -24.33 7.27
C TYR A 7 10.92 -23.28 8.07
N ALA A 8 10.31 -22.13 8.32
CA ALA A 8 10.94 -21.04 9.07
C ALA A 8 11.13 -21.39 10.55
N ARG A 9 10.15 -22.10 11.16
CA ARG A 9 10.25 -22.65 12.53
C ARG A 9 11.38 -23.68 12.69
N GLY A 10 11.81 -24.33 11.62
CA GLY A 10 12.91 -25.28 11.63
C GLY A 10 14.30 -24.68 11.84
N GLY A 11 14.42 -23.39 12.22
CA GLY A 11 15.68 -22.71 12.49
C GLY A 11 16.54 -22.46 11.24
N ARG A 12 15.92 -22.46 10.05
CA ARG A 12 16.63 -22.27 8.77
C ARG A 12 16.78 -20.81 8.36
N VAL A 13 16.13 -19.90 9.07
CA VAL A 13 16.21 -18.45 8.87
C VAL A 13 16.15 -17.75 10.24
N ASP A 14 16.90 -16.66 10.39
CA ASP A 14 16.93 -15.86 11.63
C ASP A 14 15.82 -14.80 11.68
N GLY A 15 15.17 -14.54 10.54
CA GLY A 15 14.08 -13.57 10.42
C GLY A 15 13.48 -13.51 9.02
N VAL A 16 12.39 -12.76 8.87
CA VAL A 16 11.65 -12.62 7.61
C VAL A 16 11.31 -11.16 7.34
N LEU A 17 11.60 -10.71 6.11
CA LEU A 17 11.05 -9.50 5.53
C LEU A 17 9.89 -9.87 4.59
N LEU A 18 8.69 -9.38 4.87
CA LEU A 18 7.52 -9.58 4.02
C LEU A 18 7.25 -8.34 3.17
N MET A 19 6.91 -8.55 1.91
CA MET A 19 6.57 -7.51 0.94
C MET A 19 5.22 -7.84 0.28
N SER A 20 4.54 -6.82 -0.23
CA SER A 20 3.27 -6.97 -0.97
C SER A 20 2.18 -7.71 -0.19
N VAL A 21 1.98 -7.31 1.07
CA VAL A 21 1.04 -7.96 1.98
C VAL A 21 -0.36 -7.34 1.85
N HIS A 22 -1.34 -8.19 1.54
CA HIS A 22 -2.76 -7.79 1.45
C HIS A 22 -3.42 -7.76 2.84
N ALA A 23 -4.52 -7.01 2.99
CA ALA A 23 -5.18 -6.79 4.28
C ALA A 23 -5.58 -8.08 5.01
N LYS A 24 -5.95 -9.13 4.28
CA LYS A 24 -6.39 -10.42 4.83
C LYS A 24 -5.27 -11.44 4.99
N ASP A 25 -4.03 -11.08 4.69
CA ASP A 25 -2.91 -12.00 4.81
C ASP A 25 -2.58 -12.27 6.29
N ARG A 26 -2.67 -13.55 6.69
CA ARG A 26 -2.38 -14.01 8.06
C ARG A 26 -0.93 -14.44 8.28
N LEU A 27 -0.12 -14.50 7.21
CA LEU A 27 1.27 -14.95 7.31
C LEU A 27 2.12 -14.08 8.26
N PRO A 28 2.03 -12.74 8.25
CA PRO A 28 2.78 -11.93 9.21
C PRO A 28 2.49 -12.32 10.66
N ASP A 29 1.23 -12.57 10.99
CA ASP A 29 0.84 -12.94 12.36
C ASP A 29 1.33 -14.33 12.71
N MET A 30 1.19 -15.30 11.80
CA MET A 30 1.66 -16.67 12.02
C MET A 30 3.18 -16.73 12.28
N LEU A 31 3.97 -15.84 11.66
CA LEU A 31 5.41 -15.75 11.87
C LEU A 31 5.74 -15.04 13.18
N ALA A 32 5.02 -13.96 13.50
CA ALA A 32 5.16 -13.26 14.78
C ALA A 32 4.79 -14.17 15.97
N GLU A 33 3.66 -14.89 15.89
CA GLU A 33 3.20 -15.89 16.87
C GLU A 33 4.17 -17.08 16.99
N ALA A 34 4.93 -17.37 15.94
CA ALA A 34 5.98 -18.39 15.97
C ALA A 34 7.28 -17.90 16.65
N GLY A 35 7.35 -16.65 17.11
CA GLY A 35 8.54 -16.06 17.71
C GLY A 35 9.64 -15.71 16.71
N LEU A 36 9.34 -15.70 15.41
CA LEU A 36 10.33 -15.37 14.38
C LEU A 36 10.36 -13.86 14.16
N PRO A 37 11.54 -13.19 14.25
CA PRO A 37 11.67 -11.78 13.93
C PRO A 37 11.12 -11.48 12.54
N THR A 38 10.05 -10.70 12.48
CA THR A 38 9.31 -10.43 11.25
C THR A 38 9.11 -8.93 11.09
N VAL A 39 9.47 -8.41 9.91
CA VAL A 39 9.25 -7.03 9.51
C VAL A 39 8.51 -7.00 8.17
N MET A 40 7.58 -6.08 8.00
CA MET A 40 6.92 -5.83 6.72
C MET A 40 7.45 -4.56 6.05
N LEU A 41 7.49 -4.58 4.71
CA LEU A 41 7.55 -3.36 3.91
C LEU A 41 6.12 -2.89 3.64
N GLY A 42 5.72 -1.80 4.27
CA GLY A 42 4.35 -1.33 4.37
C GLY A 42 3.56 -2.05 5.46
N ARG A 43 2.25 -1.80 5.49
CA ARG A 43 1.34 -2.30 6.52
C ARG A 43 0.02 -2.78 5.90
N ARG A 44 -0.73 -3.63 6.60
CA ARG A 44 -2.02 -4.15 6.12
C ARG A 44 -3.19 -3.21 6.45
N SER A 45 -3.03 -2.38 7.48
CA SER A 45 -4.03 -1.43 7.92
C SER A 45 -3.39 -0.28 8.72
N GLY A 46 -4.21 0.70 9.13
CA GLY A 46 -3.75 1.77 10.03
C GLY A 46 -3.44 1.29 11.45
N GLU A 47 -3.95 0.13 11.85
CA GLU A 47 -3.81 -0.48 13.19
C GLU A 47 -2.90 -1.72 13.15
N GLU A 48 -1.89 -1.70 12.28
CA GLU A 48 -0.97 -2.83 12.10
C GLU A 48 -0.18 -3.15 13.37
N SER A 49 -0.20 -4.42 13.77
CA SER A 49 0.44 -4.91 14.99
C SER A 49 1.81 -5.55 14.75
N VAL A 50 2.08 -6.03 13.53
CA VAL A 50 3.39 -6.60 13.17
C VAL A 50 4.33 -5.47 12.77
N THR A 51 5.58 -5.51 13.22
CA THR A 51 6.61 -4.50 12.91
C THR A 51 6.70 -4.22 11.42
N TYR A 52 6.79 -2.95 11.03
CA TYR A 52 6.87 -2.53 9.65
C TYR A 52 7.73 -1.31 9.43
N VAL A 53 8.16 -1.13 8.18
CA VAL A 53 8.73 0.11 7.64
C VAL A 53 7.84 0.55 6.49
N ASP A 54 7.35 1.79 6.52
CA ASP A 54 6.42 2.31 5.50
C ASP A 54 6.90 3.69 5.00
N ALA A 55 6.44 4.06 3.80
CA ALA A 55 6.58 5.40 3.28
C ALA A 55 5.34 6.24 3.59
N ASP A 56 5.46 7.57 3.59
CA ASP A 56 4.29 8.45 3.61
C ASP A 56 3.59 8.45 2.24
N ASN A 57 2.86 7.38 1.98
CA ASN A 57 2.15 7.17 0.71
C ASN A 57 1.02 8.18 0.50
N THR A 58 0.39 8.65 1.57
CA THR A 58 -0.65 9.70 1.52
C THR A 58 -0.02 11.03 1.14
N GLY A 59 1.03 11.45 1.86
CA GLY A 59 1.75 12.69 1.59
C GLY A 59 2.40 12.70 0.21
N GLY A 60 3.00 11.59 -0.20
CA GLY A 60 3.59 11.44 -1.54
C GLY A 60 2.56 11.61 -2.66
N ALA A 61 1.42 10.92 -2.58
CA ALA A 61 0.35 11.05 -3.58
C ALA A 61 -0.25 12.47 -3.60
N ARG A 62 -0.46 13.07 -2.42
CA ARG A 62 -0.94 14.46 -2.30
C ARG A 62 0.03 15.44 -2.95
N GLY A 63 1.34 15.26 -2.73
CA GLY A 63 2.39 16.07 -3.36
C GLY A 63 2.40 15.95 -4.88
N ALA A 64 2.27 14.74 -5.41
CA ALA A 64 2.22 14.51 -6.86
C ALA A 64 1.01 15.19 -7.52
N VAL A 65 -0.18 15.10 -6.92
CA VAL A 65 -1.38 15.74 -7.46
C VAL A 65 -1.29 17.27 -7.37
N ARG A 66 -0.77 17.81 -6.26
CA ARG A 66 -0.52 19.25 -6.14
C ARG A 66 0.39 19.76 -7.23
N TYR A 67 1.48 19.06 -7.51
CA TYR A 67 2.38 19.43 -8.60
C TYR A 67 1.65 19.51 -9.95
N LEU A 68 0.75 18.57 -10.26
CA LEU A 68 -0.03 18.60 -11.50
C LEU A 68 -1.02 19.77 -11.53
N LEU A 69 -1.70 20.05 -10.42
CA LEU A 69 -2.60 21.20 -10.28
C LEU A 69 -1.85 22.52 -10.48
N ASP A 70 -0.69 22.68 -9.84
CA ASP A 70 0.18 23.86 -9.93
C ASP A 70 0.72 24.04 -11.37
N ALA A 71 0.91 22.95 -12.10
CA ALA A 71 1.24 22.95 -13.53
C ALA A 71 0.04 23.24 -14.45
N GLY A 72 -1.14 23.56 -13.90
CA GLY A 72 -2.34 23.94 -14.64
C GLY A 72 -3.19 22.77 -15.15
N ARG A 73 -2.99 21.55 -14.64
CA ARG A 73 -3.81 20.39 -15.01
C ARG A 73 -5.12 20.41 -14.24
N SER A 74 -6.24 20.40 -14.97
CA SER A 74 -7.59 20.46 -14.39
C SER A 74 -8.28 19.09 -14.28
N THR A 75 -7.81 18.10 -15.06
CA THR A 75 -8.37 16.75 -15.09
C THR A 75 -7.25 15.77 -14.78
N ILE A 76 -7.27 15.23 -13.57
CA ILE A 76 -6.23 14.32 -13.06
C ILE A 76 -6.91 13.00 -12.75
N GLY A 77 -6.44 11.91 -13.34
CA GLY A 77 -6.89 10.56 -13.04
C GLY A 77 -5.94 9.85 -12.08
N ALA A 78 -6.45 8.84 -11.38
CA ALA A 78 -5.66 7.94 -10.55
C ALA A 78 -5.84 6.49 -11.02
N VAL A 79 -4.73 5.84 -11.35
CA VAL A 79 -4.67 4.39 -11.52
C VAL A 79 -4.13 3.79 -10.23
N THR A 80 -4.97 3.08 -9.48
CA THR A 80 -4.57 2.51 -8.18
C THR A 80 -4.05 1.10 -8.36
N GLY A 81 -3.34 0.56 -7.37
CA GLY A 81 -3.20 -0.89 -7.25
C GLY A 81 -4.42 -1.50 -6.56
N PRO A 82 -4.36 -2.79 -6.18
CA PRO A 82 -5.42 -3.47 -5.44
C PRO A 82 -5.83 -2.71 -4.18
N LEU A 83 -7.11 -2.39 -4.05
CA LEU A 83 -7.62 -1.63 -2.91
C LEU A 83 -7.73 -2.45 -1.63
N ASP A 84 -7.46 -3.76 -1.69
CA ASP A 84 -7.23 -4.59 -0.51
C ASP A 84 -5.79 -4.49 0.04
N MET A 85 -4.94 -3.67 -0.59
CA MET A 85 -3.63 -3.26 -0.06
C MET A 85 -3.69 -1.84 0.50
N TYR A 86 -3.23 -1.66 1.73
CA TYR A 86 -3.30 -0.37 2.43
C TYR A 86 -2.52 0.75 1.74
N VAL A 87 -1.42 0.41 1.07
CA VAL A 87 -0.64 1.36 0.26
C VAL A 87 -1.48 2.00 -0.84
N ALA A 88 -2.31 1.22 -1.55
CA ALA A 88 -3.21 1.73 -2.58
C ALA A 88 -4.26 2.67 -1.98
N GLN A 89 -4.82 2.29 -0.83
CA GLN A 89 -5.78 3.12 -0.10
C GLN A 89 -5.17 4.46 0.35
N CYS A 90 -3.92 4.47 0.81
CA CYS A 90 -3.22 5.69 1.21
C CYS A 90 -2.95 6.60 0.03
N ARG A 91 -2.47 6.06 -1.10
CA ARG A 91 -2.24 6.85 -2.31
C ARG A 91 -3.54 7.45 -2.85
N LEU A 92 -4.62 6.66 -2.89
CA LEU A 92 -5.94 7.13 -3.31
C LEU A 92 -6.47 8.23 -2.39
N ARG A 93 -6.22 8.12 -1.07
CA ARG A 93 -6.58 9.15 -0.10
C ARG A 93 -5.83 10.46 -0.36
N GLY A 94 -4.50 10.40 -0.52
CA GLY A 94 -3.68 11.58 -0.81
C GLY A 94 -4.09 12.27 -2.11
N TYR A 95 -4.46 11.49 -3.14
CA TYR A 95 -5.03 12.01 -4.38
C TYR A 95 -6.33 12.78 -4.15
N ARG A 96 -7.27 12.20 -3.39
CA ARG A 96 -8.57 12.83 -3.09
C ARG A 96 -8.39 14.11 -2.26
N GLU A 97 -7.56 14.06 -1.22
CA GLU A 97 -7.26 15.21 -0.35
C GLU A 97 -6.70 16.40 -1.14
N ALA A 98 -5.81 16.15 -2.12
CA ALA A 98 -5.24 17.20 -2.96
C ALA A 98 -6.28 17.87 -3.86
N LEU A 99 -7.15 17.07 -4.51
CA LEU A 99 -8.20 17.61 -5.37
C LEU A 99 -9.24 18.39 -4.57
N GLU A 100 -9.69 17.85 -3.44
CA GLU A 100 -10.63 18.51 -2.54
C GLU A 100 -10.09 19.85 -2.05
N SER A 101 -8.81 19.89 -1.65
CA SER A 101 -8.15 21.14 -1.21
C SER A 101 -8.06 22.21 -2.31
N ALA A 102 -8.13 21.82 -3.58
CA ALA A 102 -8.11 22.72 -4.73
C ALA A 102 -9.51 23.03 -5.29
N GLY A 103 -10.57 22.52 -4.64
CA GLY A 103 -11.94 22.65 -5.15
C GLY A 103 -12.20 21.86 -6.44
N ALA A 104 -11.33 20.90 -6.78
CA ALA A 104 -11.46 20.04 -7.94
C ALA A 104 -12.22 18.74 -7.58
N ALA A 105 -13.08 18.28 -8.47
CA ALA A 105 -13.85 17.06 -8.23
C ALA A 105 -13.01 15.80 -8.52
N ALA A 106 -12.85 14.94 -7.51
CA ALA A 106 -12.34 13.58 -7.68
C ALA A 106 -13.44 12.64 -8.19
N GLY A 107 -13.94 12.90 -9.41
CA GLY A 107 -15.03 12.12 -10.01
C GLY A 107 -14.72 10.62 -10.04
N ALA A 108 -15.71 9.78 -9.75
CA ALA A 108 -15.54 8.32 -9.72
C ALA A 108 -15.04 7.74 -11.05
N SER A 109 -15.34 8.40 -12.18
CA SER A 109 -14.85 8.03 -13.51
C SER A 109 -13.36 8.28 -13.73
N LEU A 110 -12.70 9.04 -12.84
CA LEU A 110 -11.27 9.36 -12.92
C LEU A 110 -10.40 8.43 -12.07
N VAL A 111 -11.00 7.45 -11.39
CA VAL A 111 -10.28 6.46 -10.60
C VAL A 111 -10.48 5.09 -11.23
N VAL A 112 -9.38 4.44 -11.61
CA VAL A 112 -9.39 3.06 -12.11
C VAL A 112 -8.53 2.22 -11.19
N GLU A 113 -9.07 1.10 -10.72
CA GLU A 113 -8.30 0.11 -9.98
C GLU A 113 -7.57 -0.81 -10.95
N ALA A 114 -6.23 -0.72 -10.99
CA ALA A 114 -5.38 -1.70 -11.65
C ALA A 114 -5.01 -2.84 -10.68
N SER A 115 -4.91 -4.06 -11.19
CA SER A 115 -4.90 -5.28 -10.39
C SER A 115 -3.54 -5.70 -9.84
N ASP A 116 -2.42 -5.12 -10.28
CA ASP A 116 -1.11 -5.78 -10.06
C ASP A 116 0.13 -4.90 -9.90
N PHE A 117 0.00 -3.57 -9.81
CA PHE A 117 1.17 -2.66 -9.66
C PHE A 117 2.26 -2.84 -10.74
N THR A 118 1.88 -3.17 -11.97
CA THR A 118 2.82 -3.34 -13.09
C THR A 118 2.92 -2.08 -13.94
N GLU A 119 4.06 -1.91 -14.62
CA GLU A 119 4.26 -0.80 -15.58
C GLU A 119 3.19 -0.82 -16.68
N VAL A 120 2.85 -2.01 -17.17
CA VAL A 120 1.80 -2.21 -18.18
C VAL A 120 0.43 -1.75 -17.67
N SER A 121 0.18 -1.91 -16.37
CA SER A 121 -1.05 -1.44 -15.74
C SER A 121 -1.01 0.02 -15.28
N GLY A 122 0.08 0.73 -15.55
CA GLY A 122 0.23 2.17 -15.32
C GLY A 122 0.89 2.55 -14.00
N HIS A 123 1.65 1.65 -13.37
CA HIS A 123 2.43 1.90 -12.13
C HIS A 123 3.92 2.09 -12.34
#